data_AF-A0A9P8HCA8-F1
#
_entry.id   AF-A0A9P8HCA8-F1
#
_cell.length_a   1.000
_cell.length_b   1.000
_cell.length_c   1.000
_cell.angle_alpha   90.00
_cell.angle_beta   90.00
_cell.angle_gamma   90.00
#
_symmetry.space_group_name_H-M   'P 1'
#
loop_
_entity.id
_entity.type
_entity.pdbx_description
1 polymer ?
#
loop_
_entity_poly.entity_id
_entity_poly.type
_entity_poly.pdbx_seq_one_letter_code
_entity_poly.pdbx_strand_id
1 'polypeptide(L)'
;METTKRTATVSIRNNTSKPIVGISLIHKYSDLYKHRKEWAAIPAGDSSTESLKVEYNTGFFTTGRDWWFISWYSQDMKTLYYSSPQNFRGAFDAIEKGVSPELVYQAGMLLAPIAVISGGPVLAVPATLATVAVAKATTNGLYETEETAGFKQHILREEDEGKVTEIIINEDETITFKSHSGDSETMYTSKKAPGQ
;
A
#
# COMPACT_ATOMS: atom_id res chain seq x y z
N MET A 1 16.88 -7.56 30.34
CA MET A 1 16.80 -7.47 28.87
C MET A 1 15.43 -6.94 28.54
N GLU A 2 15.37 -5.81 27.87
CA GLU A 2 14.17 -4.97 27.73
C GLU A 2 13.74 -4.90 26.26
N THR A 3 12.46 -4.63 26.03
CA THR A 3 11.92 -4.33 24.70
C THR A 3 12.38 -2.93 24.28
N THR A 4 12.93 -2.79 23.07
CA THR A 4 13.33 -1.49 22.51
C THR A 4 12.40 -1.09 21.39
N LYS A 5 11.72 0.05 21.53
CA LYS A 5 10.93 0.69 20.47
C LYS A 5 11.86 1.34 19.44
N ARG A 6 11.61 1.07 18.17
CA ARG A 6 12.40 1.57 17.02
C ARG A 6 11.47 2.15 15.96
N THR A 7 12.07 2.85 14.99
CA THR A 7 11.33 3.39 13.85
C THR A 7 12.09 3.21 12.55
N ALA A 8 11.36 2.95 11.46
CA ALA A 8 11.87 2.90 10.09
C ALA A 8 11.01 3.78 9.18
N THR A 9 11.52 4.11 7.99
CA THR A 9 10.72 4.73 6.94
C THR A 9 10.46 3.74 5.82
N VAL A 10 9.33 3.93 5.12
CA VAL A 10 8.89 3.01 4.08
C VAL A 10 8.55 3.79 2.83
N SER A 11 9.13 3.40 1.70
CA SER A 11 8.83 3.93 0.36
C SER A 11 8.22 2.85 -0.52
N ILE A 12 7.50 3.27 -1.55
CA ILE A 12 6.94 2.37 -2.55
C ILE A 12 7.64 2.63 -3.87
N ARG A 13 8.07 1.57 -4.56
CA ARG A 13 8.65 1.63 -5.89
C ARG A 13 7.75 0.94 -6.88
N ASN A 14 7.42 1.62 -7.97
CA ASN A 14 6.62 1.07 -9.05
C ASN A 14 7.56 0.57 -10.16
N ASN A 15 7.86 -0.73 -10.18
CA ASN A 15 8.61 -1.36 -11.26
C ASN A 15 7.73 -1.83 -12.42
N THR A 16 6.44 -1.46 -12.43
CA THR A 16 5.54 -1.80 -13.54
C THR A 16 5.71 -0.85 -14.72
N SER A 17 5.22 -1.26 -15.88
CA SER A 17 5.24 -0.51 -17.13
C SER A 17 4.24 0.66 -17.17
N LYS A 18 3.37 0.78 -16.15
CA LYS A 18 2.29 1.77 -16.11
C LYS A 18 2.30 2.57 -14.80
N PRO A 19 1.81 3.82 -14.80
CA PRO A 19 1.53 4.53 -13.56
C PRO A 19 0.52 3.77 -12.70
N ILE A 20 0.74 3.76 -11.39
CA ILE A 20 -0.23 3.31 -10.39
C ILE A 20 -0.82 4.52 -9.67
N VAL A 21 -2.08 4.46 -9.28
CA VAL A 21 -2.79 5.56 -8.62
C VAL A 21 -3.57 5.08 -7.40
N GLY A 22 -3.96 6.00 -6.51
CA GLY A 22 -4.77 5.68 -5.32
C GLY A 22 -4.14 4.56 -4.49
N ILE A 23 -2.87 4.71 -4.15
CA ILE A 23 -2.10 3.74 -3.39
C ILE A 23 -2.42 3.90 -1.90
N SER A 24 -2.64 2.80 -1.19
CA SER A 24 -2.75 2.76 0.27
C SER A 24 -1.86 1.65 0.82
N LEU A 25 -1.02 1.99 1.80
CA LEU A 25 -0.18 1.06 2.54
C LEU A 25 -0.58 1.08 4.01
N ILE A 26 -0.87 -0.09 4.57
CA ILE A 26 -1.07 -0.31 6.00
C ILE A 26 0.11 -1.11 6.55
N HIS A 27 0.62 -0.66 7.70
CA HIS A 27 1.51 -1.42 8.57
C HIS A 27 0.87 -1.58 9.94
N LYS A 28 0.96 -2.79 10.50
CA LYS A 28 0.60 -3.08 11.88
C LYS A 28 1.73 -3.84 12.54
N TYR A 29 2.27 -3.33 13.64
CA TYR A 29 3.14 -4.08 14.54
C TYR A 29 2.28 -4.76 15.60
N SER A 30 1.81 -5.97 15.29
CA SER A 30 0.76 -6.65 16.05
C SER A 30 -0.39 -5.66 16.38
N ASP A 31 -0.89 -5.65 17.61
CA ASP A 31 -1.99 -4.79 18.04
C ASP A 31 -1.49 -3.55 18.80
N LEU A 32 -0.19 -3.21 18.67
CA LEU A 32 0.46 -2.15 19.44
C LEU A 32 0.61 -0.84 18.65
N TYR A 33 1.06 -0.93 17.40
CA TYR A 33 1.25 0.22 16.53
C TYR A 33 0.57 -0.04 15.19
N LYS A 34 -0.16 0.95 14.70
CA LYS A 34 -0.82 0.92 13.40
C LYS A 34 -0.52 2.20 12.66
N HIS A 35 -0.15 2.05 11.40
CA HIS A 35 0.20 3.15 10.53
C HIS A 35 -0.43 2.93 9.16
N ARG A 36 -0.85 4.03 8.52
CA ARG A 36 -1.31 4.01 7.14
C ARG A 36 -0.87 5.28 6.45
N LYS A 37 -0.57 5.15 5.16
CA LYS A 37 -0.37 6.29 4.28
C LYS A 37 -0.92 5.99 2.91
N GLU A 38 -1.39 7.05 2.27
CA GLU A 38 -1.89 7.04 0.91
C GLU A 38 -1.02 7.91 0.00
N TRP A 39 -0.93 7.52 -1.27
CA TRP A 39 -0.28 8.29 -2.32
C TRP A 39 -1.22 8.40 -3.51
N ALA A 40 -1.24 9.56 -4.14
CA ALA A 40 -2.11 9.80 -5.29
C ALA A 40 -1.65 9.00 -6.52
N ALA A 41 -0.35 9.03 -6.82
CA ALA A 41 0.22 8.28 -7.93
C ALA A 41 1.73 8.07 -7.77
N ILE A 42 2.19 7.00 -8.43
CA ILE A 42 3.61 6.72 -8.61
C ILE A 42 3.82 6.37 -10.11
N PRO A 43 4.66 7.11 -10.83
CA PRO A 43 4.93 6.84 -12.25
C PRO A 43 5.58 5.47 -12.47
N ALA A 44 5.53 4.97 -13.70
CA ALA A 44 6.25 3.76 -14.08
C ALA A 44 7.77 3.96 -13.89
N GLY A 45 8.42 3.04 -13.18
CA GLY A 45 9.85 3.04 -12.88
C GLY A 45 10.28 3.91 -11.70
N ASP A 46 9.39 4.72 -11.13
CA ASP A 46 9.70 5.69 -10.07
C ASP A 46 9.37 5.17 -8.67
N SER A 47 9.85 5.91 -7.65
CA SER A 47 9.52 5.70 -6.23
C SER A 47 8.64 6.83 -5.69
N SER A 48 7.90 6.53 -4.63
CA SER A 48 7.07 7.50 -3.89
C SER A 48 7.89 8.69 -3.39
N THR A 49 7.37 9.90 -3.56
CA THR A 49 8.04 11.15 -3.11
C THR A 49 8.09 11.32 -1.60
N GLU A 50 7.13 10.73 -0.88
CA GLU A 50 7.05 10.75 0.58
C GLU A 50 7.12 9.34 1.14
N SER A 51 7.73 9.18 2.31
CA SER A 51 7.78 7.90 3.02
C SER A 51 6.75 7.82 4.14
N LEU A 52 6.29 6.61 4.47
CA LEU A 52 5.57 6.32 5.71
C LEU A 52 6.58 6.04 6.83
N LYS A 53 6.47 6.72 7.98
CA LYS A 53 7.22 6.36 9.18
C LYS A 53 6.43 5.32 9.97
N VAL A 54 7.09 4.22 10.33
CA VAL A 54 6.49 3.12 11.11
C VAL A 54 7.24 2.88 12.41
N GLU A 55 6.53 2.37 13.41
CA GLU A 55 7.05 2.03 14.72
C GLU A 55 6.96 0.51 14.94
N TYR A 56 7.99 -0.07 15.54
CA TYR A 56 8.07 -1.50 15.84
C TYR A 56 8.93 -1.73 17.07
N ASN A 57 8.84 -2.92 17.66
CA ASN A 57 9.66 -3.29 18.81
C ASN A 57 10.65 -4.39 18.44
N THR A 58 11.81 -4.36 19.08
CA THR A 58 12.84 -5.42 19.00
C THR A 58 13.28 -5.84 20.40
N GLY A 59 13.88 -7.01 20.51
CA GLY A 59 14.47 -7.52 21.76
C GLY A 59 14.24 -9.02 21.93
N PHE A 60 14.98 -9.65 22.83
CA PHE A 60 14.95 -11.11 23.01
C PHE A 60 13.56 -11.67 23.40
N PHE A 61 12.70 -10.85 24.02
CA PHE A 61 11.36 -11.25 24.46
C PHE A 61 10.22 -10.69 23.58
N THR A 62 10.53 -10.01 22.48
CA THR A 62 9.46 -9.48 21.60
C THR A 62 8.87 -10.60 20.76
N THR A 63 7.55 -10.81 20.88
CA THR A 63 6.78 -11.74 20.04
C THR A 63 5.98 -11.02 18.94
N GLY A 64 6.03 -9.68 18.94
CA GLY A 64 5.31 -8.86 17.97
C GLY A 64 5.83 -9.06 16.55
N ARG A 65 4.95 -8.83 15.59
CA ARG A 65 5.20 -9.08 14.17
C ARG A 65 4.74 -7.88 13.35
N ASP A 66 5.52 -7.56 12.34
CA ASP A 66 5.19 -6.55 11.34
C ASP A 66 4.34 -7.17 10.22
N TRP A 67 3.12 -6.66 10.08
CA TRP A 67 2.13 -7.07 9.11
C TRP A 67 1.84 -5.92 8.14
N TRP A 68 1.82 -6.24 6.85
CA TRP A 68 1.74 -5.26 5.78
C TRP A 68 0.60 -5.57 4.81
N PHE A 69 -0.11 -4.55 4.38
CA PHE A 69 -1.09 -4.65 3.31
C PHE A 69 -0.95 -3.45 2.39
N ILE A 70 -0.93 -3.69 1.08
CA ILE A 70 -0.87 -2.63 0.08
C ILE A 70 -1.94 -2.86 -0.98
N SER A 71 -2.59 -1.77 -1.40
CA SER A 71 -3.52 -1.75 -2.53
C SER A 71 -3.28 -0.53 -3.41
N TRP A 72 -3.58 -0.64 -4.69
CA TRP A 72 -3.51 0.46 -5.66
C TRP A 72 -4.49 0.24 -6.80
N TYR A 73 -4.78 1.29 -7.54
CA TYR A 73 -5.61 1.24 -8.74
C TYR A 73 -4.77 1.35 -10.00
N SER A 74 -5.28 0.77 -11.10
CA SER A 74 -4.82 1.14 -12.44
C SER A 74 -5.03 2.63 -12.69
N GLN A 75 -4.24 3.23 -13.59
CA GLN A 75 -4.35 4.65 -13.94
C GLN A 75 -5.77 5.11 -14.33
N ASP A 76 -6.55 4.24 -14.95
CA ASP A 76 -7.95 4.50 -15.33
C ASP A 76 -8.96 4.25 -14.21
N MET A 77 -8.48 3.85 -13.02
CA MET A 77 -9.24 3.44 -11.84
C MET A 77 -10.24 2.31 -12.09
N LYS A 78 -10.06 1.53 -13.16
CA LYS A 78 -10.96 0.41 -13.49
C LYS A 78 -10.61 -0.90 -12.81
N THR A 79 -9.37 -1.02 -12.36
CA THR A 79 -8.85 -2.23 -11.71
C THR A 79 -8.27 -1.86 -10.37
N LEU A 80 -8.70 -2.57 -9.32
CA LEU A 80 -8.11 -2.51 -7.99
C LEU A 80 -7.17 -3.71 -7.85
N TYR A 81 -5.92 -3.43 -7.49
CA TYR A 81 -4.88 -4.40 -7.16
C TYR A 81 -4.58 -4.37 -5.67
N TYR A 82 -4.14 -5.50 -5.13
CA TYR A 82 -3.76 -5.61 -3.72
C TYR A 82 -2.84 -6.80 -3.45
N SER A 83 -2.04 -6.69 -2.39
CA SER A 83 -1.20 -7.79 -1.89
C SER A 83 -2.05 -9.00 -1.46
N SER A 84 -1.63 -10.19 -1.88
CA SER A 84 -2.35 -11.45 -1.65
C SER A 84 -1.39 -12.59 -1.30
N PRO A 85 -0.85 -12.63 -0.07
CA PRO A 85 0.12 -13.67 0.35
C PRO A 85 -0.47 -15.08 0.39
N GLN A 86 -1.80 -15.23 0.43
CA GLN A 86 -2.49 -16.52 0.49
C GLN A 86 -3.85 -16.54 -0.23
N ASN A 87 -4.16 -15.62 -1.15
CA ASN A 87 -5.49 -15.53 -1.79
C ASN A 87 -6.66 -15.46 -0.78
N PHE A 88 -6.44 -14.72 0.31
CA PHE A 88 -7.30 -14.75 1.50
C PHE A 88 -8.60 -13.94 1.30
N ARG A 89 -9.74 -14.64 1.33
CA ARG A 89 -11.07 -14.07 1.04
C ARG A 89 -11.55 -13.01 2.04
N GLY A 90 -11.17 -13.10 3.31
CA GLY A 90 -11.70 -12.21 4.36
C GLY A 90 -11.28 -10.74 4.24
N ALA A 91 -10.07 -10.48 3.73
CA ALA A 91 -9.64 -9.11 3.44
C ALA A 91 -10.48 -8.49 2.28
N PHE A 92 -11.01 -9.31 1.38
CA PHE A 92 -11.83 -8.85 0.25
C PHE A 92 -13.18 -8.32 0.68
N ASP A 93 -13.86 -9.01 1.60
CA ASP A 93 -15.17 -8.57 2.10
C ASP A 93 -15.09 -7.19 2.78
N ALA A 94 -13.98 -6.91 3.47
CA ALA A 94 -13.73 -5.62 4.10
C ALA A 94 -13.50 -4.50 3.08
N ILE A 95 -12.76 -4.80 1.99
CA ILE A 95 -12.54 -3.86 0.89
C ILE A 95 -13.85 -3.57 0.13
N GLU A 96 -14.65 -4.60 -0.15
CA GLU A 96 -15.91 -4.47 -0.89
C GLU A 96 -16.94 -3.59 -0.19
N LYS A 97 -16.96 -3.61 1.14
CA LYS A 97 -17.85 -2.75 1.94
C LYS A 97 -17.27 -1.36 2.18
N GLY A 98 -15.97 -1.17 1.95
CA GLY A 98 -15.22 0.00 2.41
C GLY A 98 -15.30 1.24 1.50
N VAL A 99 -15.50 1.06 0.19
CA VAL A 99 -15.48 2.17 -0.77
C VAL A 99 -16.73 2.21 -1.64
N SER A 100 -17.33 3.40 -1.79
CA SER A 100 -18.53 3.56 -2.60
C SER A 100 -18.19 3.57 -4.11
N PRO A 101 -19.01 2.89 -4.94
CA PRO A 101 -18.90 2.94 -6.41
C PRO A 101 -18.81 4.36 -6.99
N GLU A 102 -19.62 5.28 -6.46
CA GLU A 102 -19.67 6.67 -6.91
C GLU A 102 -18.34 7.40 -6.70
N LEU A 103 -17.69 7.20 -5.54
CA LEU A 103 -16.42 7.86 -5.24
C LEU A 103 -15.32 7.41 -6.22
N VAL A 104 -15.28 6.12 -6.55
CA VAL A 104 -14.35 5.56 -7.53
C VAL A 104 -14.62 6.11 -8.93
N TYR A 105 -15.89 6.15 -9.34
CA TYR A 105 -16.29 6.68 -10.64
C TYR A 105 -15.89 8.16 -10.82
N GLN A 106 -16.20 9.01 -9.84
CA GLN A 106 -15.85 10.44 -9.89
C GLN A 106 -14.34 10.66 -9.94
N ALA A 107 -13.56 9.89 -9.18
CA ALA A 107 -12.11 9.96 -9.24
C ALA A 107 -11.55 9.55 -10.62
N GLY A 108 -12.10 8.49 -11.23
CA GLY A 108 -11.72 8.05 -12.57
C GLY A 108 -12.03 9.10 -13.66
N MET A 109 -13.18 9.78 -13.56
CA MET A 109 -13.54 10.87 -14.48
C MET A 109 -12.54 12.03 -14.46
N LEU A 110 -11.97 12.35 -13.29
CA LEU A 110 -10.96 13.40 -13.15
C LEU A 110 -9.59 13.01 -13.75
N LEU A 111 -9.31 11.71 -13.88
CA LEU A 111 -8.07 11.19 -14.47
C LEU A 111 -8.15 10.99 -15.99
N ALA A 112 -9.34 10.78 -16.55
CA ALA A 112 -9.55 10.52 -17.97
C ALA A 112 -8.88 11.54 -18.92
N PRO A 113 -8.88 12.86 -18.64
CA PRO A 113 -8.21 13.85 -19.51
C PRO A 113 -6.67 13.77 -19.45
N ILE A 114 -6.10 13.26 -18.35
CA ILE A 114 -4.65 13.22 -18.09
C ILE A 114 -3.99 12.06 -18.83
N ALA A 115 -4.72 10.98 -19.11
CA ALA A 115 -4.24 9.82 -19.87
C ALA A 115 -3.97 10.13 -21.36
N VAL A 116 -4.45 11.26 -21.89
CA VAL A 116 -4.41 11.59 -23.34
C VAL A 116 -3.19 12.46 -23.73
N ILE A 117 -2.54 13.15 -22.77
CA ILE A 117 -1.55 14.22 -23.06
C ILE A 117 -0.11 13.77 -22.73
N SER A 118 0.24 12.52 -23.03
CA SER A 118 1.51 11.88 -22.64
C SER A 118 2.74 12.80 -22.75
N GLY A 119 3.43 13.00 -21.63
CA GLY A 119 4.74 13.66 -21.57
C GLY A 119 5.36 13.70 -20.16
N GLY A 120 4.56 13.52 -19.10
CA GLY A 120 5.08 13.45 -17.73
C GLY A 120 3.99 13.15 -16.69
N PRO A 121 4.38 12.80 -15.45
CA PRO A 121 3.48 12.22 -14.45
C PRO A 121 2.66 13.25 -13.65
N VAL A 122 2.43 14.45 -14.17
CA VAL A 122 1.77 15.49 -13.37
C VAL A 122 0.26 15.25 -13.36
N LEU A 123 -0.21 14.51 -12.35
CA LEU A 123 -1.64 14.51 -12.02
C LEU A 123 -2.06 15.91 -11.54
N ALA A 124 -3.17 16.43 -12.06
CA ALA A 124 -3.74 17.70 -11.59
C ALA A 124 -4.17 17.60 -10.11
N VAL A 125 -3.97 18.67 -9.33
CA VAL A 125 -4.22 18.72 -7.87
C VAL A 125 -5.60 18.16 -7.46
N PRO A 126 -6.73 18.46 -8.15
CA PRO A 126 -8.02 17.89 -7.79
C PRO A 126 -8.10 16.36 -7.96
N ALA A 127 -7.48 15.80 -9.01
CA ALA A 127 -7.43 14.36 -9.24
C ALA A 127 -6.57 13.65 -8.18
N THR A 128 -5.50 14.29 -7.74
CA THR A 128 -4.62 13.82 -6.66
C THR A 128 -5.38 13.66 -5.33
N LEU A 129 -6.23 14.62 -4.96
CA LEU A 129 -6.99 14.53 -3.71
C LEU A 129 -8.09 13.45 -3.76
N ALA A 130 -8.78 13.33 -4.90
CA ALA A 130 -9.83 12.32 -5.08
C ALA A 130 -9.28 10.89 -5.02
N THR A 131 -8.14 10.64 -5.68
CA THR A 131 -7.47 9.32 -5.67
C THR A 131 -7.01 8.92 -4.26
N VAL A 132 -6.47 9.87 -3.49
CA VAL A 132 -6.10 9.65 -2.08
C VAL A 132 -7.34 9.30 -1.22
N ALA A 133 -8.45 10.02 -1.41
CA ALA A 133 -9.69 9.73 -0.69
C ALA A 133 -10.23 8.31 -1.00
N VAL A 134 -10.19 7.91 -2.28
CA VAL A 134 -10.54 6.54 -2.70
C VAL A 134 -9.63 5.50 -2.04
N ALA A 135 -8.31 5.72 -2.06
CA ALA A 135 -7.33 4.81 -1.47
C ALA A 135 -7.57 4.59 0.04
N LYS A 136 -7.83 5.68 0.76
CA LYS A 136 -8.15 5.66 2.18
C LYS A 136 -9.44 4.90 2.46
N ALA A 137 -10.52 5.21 1.73
CA ALA A 137 -11.81 4.54 1.87
C ALA A 137 -11.71 3.03 1.59
N THR A 138 -11.00 2.65 0.52
CA THR A 138 -10.77 1.26 0.10
C THR A 138 -10.20 0.40 1.23
N THR A 139 -9.33 0.99 2.06
CA THR A 139 -8.59 0.26 3.10
C THR A 139 -9.05 0.61 4.51
N ASN A 140 -10.16 1.36 4.66
CA ASN A 140 -10.56 1.87 5.98
C ASN A 140 -10.96 0.77 6.95
N GLY A 141 -11.81 -0.18 6.52
CA GLY A 141 -12.19 -1.31 7.36
C GLY A 141 -10.98 -2.15 7.82
N LEU A 142 -10.01 -2.38 6.92
CA LEU A 142 -8.80 -3.14 7.24
C LEU A 142 -7.88 -2.42 8.24
N TYR A 143 -7.84 -1.09 8.19
CA TYR A 143 -7.01 -0.30 9.09
C TYR A 143 -7.59 -0.24 10.51
N GLU A 144 -8.92 -0.10 10.62
CA GLU A 144 -9.60 0.06 11.91
C GLU A 144 -9.61 -1.23 12.76
N THR A 145 -9.58 -2.41 12.14
CA THR A 145 -9.53 -3.70 12.86
C THR A 145 -8.12 -3.99 13.39
N GLU A 146 -7.99 -4.92 14.34
CA GLU A 146 -6.68 -5.51 14.72
C GLU A 146 -6.32 -6.74 13.87
N GLU A 147 -7.25 -7.23 13.05
CA GLU A 147 -7.01 -8.39 12.21
C GLU A 147 -5.88 -8.13 11.19
N THR A 148 -5.01 -9.13 11.06
CA THR A 148 -3.90 -9.15 10.11
C THR A 148 -4.05 -10.29 9.10
N ALA A 149 -5.21 -10.93 9.07
CA ALA A 149 -5.53 -11.94 8.09
C ALA A 149 -5.54 -11.33 6.68
N GLY A 150 -4.77 -11.92 5.76
CA GLY A 150 -4.53 -11.36 4.42
C GLY A 150 -3.37 -10.35 4.34
N PHE A 151 -2.76 -9.97 5.47
CA PHE A 151 -1.55 -9.15 5.47
C PHE A 151 -0.31 -10.02 5.25
N LYS A 152 0.69 -9.47 4.57
CA LYS A 152 2.00 -10.07 4.41
C LYS A 152 2.86 -9.77 5.64
N GLN A 153 3.46 -10.78 6.24
CA GLN A 153 4.48 -10.58 7.26
C GLN A 153 5.83 -10.19 6.64
N HIS A 154 6.45 -9.13 7.13
CA HIS A 154 7.85 -8.77 6.84
C HIS A 154 8.43 -8.07 8.07
N ILE A 155 9.25 -8.79 8.85
CA ILE A 155 9.73 -8.37 10.17
C ILE A 155 10.83 -7.32 10.03
N LEU A 156 10.68 -6.20 10.74
CA LEU A 156 11.73 -5.20 10.88
C LEU A 156 12.60 -5.52 12.09
N ARG A 157 13.91 -5.36 11.94
CA ARG A 157 14.91 -5.64 12.97
C ARG A 157 15.66 -4.38 13.39
N GLU A 158 16.59 -4.54 14.33
CA GLU A 158 17.44 -3.46 14.78
C GLU A 158 18.27 -2.82 13.65
N GLU A 159 18.63 -3.61 12.65
CA GLU A 159 19.38 -3.18 11.46
C GLU A 159 18.59 -2.21 10.58
N ASP A 160 17.26 -2.19 10.70
CA ASP A 160 16.37 -1.35 9.90
C ASP A 160 16.09 0.02 10.54
N GLU A 161 16.61 0.27 11.76
CA GLU A 161 16.32 1.50 12.48
C GLU A 161 16.84 2.74 11.75
N GLY A 162 15.95 3.69 11.51
CA GLY A 162 16.25 4.92 10.78
C GLY A 162 16.59 4.68 9.31
N LYS A 163 16.36 3.47 8.78
CA LYS A 163 16.59 3.10 7.38
C LYS A 163 15.28 3.06 6.61
N VAL A 164 15.43 3.07 5.29
CA VAL A 164 14.32 2.90 4.35
C VAL A 164 14.11 1.41 4.09
N THR A 165 12.88 0.96 4.27
CA THR A 165 12.35 -0.29 3.71
C THR A 165 11.63 0.05 2.41
N GLU A 166 12.00 -0.59 1.31
CA GLU A 166 11.36 -0.37 0.01
C GLU A 166 10.35 -1.48 -0.29
N ILE A 167 9.11 -1.10 -0.60
CA ILE A 167 8.07 -2.01 -1.08
C ILE A 167 8.00 -1.85 -2.60
N ILE A 168 8.44 -2.87 -3.32
CA ILE A 168 8.61 -2.84 -4.77
C ILE A 168 7.45 -3.63 -5.39
N ILE A 169 6.64 -2.97 -6.22
CA ILE A 169 5.59 -3.61 -7.02
C ILE A 169 6.17 -3.93 -8.40
N ASN A 170 6.26 -5.22 -8.75
CA ASN A 170 6.91 -5.68 -9.98
C ASN A 170 5.88 -6.01 -11.08
N GLU A 171 6.32 -6.02 -12.35
CA GLU A 171 5.48 -6.36 -13.50
C GLU A 171 5.05 -7.85 -13.52
N ASP A 172 5.79 -8.72 -12.83
CA ASP A 172 5.61 -10.18 -12.82
C ASP A 172 4.64 -10.67 -11.72
N GLU A 173 3.72 -9.81 -11.30
CA GLU A 173 2.71 -10.09 -10.27
C GLU A 173 3.25 -10.26 -8.84
N THR A 174 4.52 -9.93 -8.61
CA THR A 174 5.15 -9.98 -7.29
C THR A 174 5.22 -8.61 -6.60
N ILE A 175 5.29 -8.64 -5.28
CA ILE A 175 5.65 -7.52 -4.41
C ILE A 175 6.83 -7.96 -3.55
N THR A 176 7.94 -7.23 -3.65
CA THR A 176 9.13 -7.44 -2.82
C THR A 176 9.16 -6.42 -1.69
N PHE A 177 9.29 -6.89 -0.46
CA PHE A 177 9.60 -6.09 0.72
C PHE A 177 11.10 -6.19 0.96
N LYS A 178 11.81 -5.08 0.78
CA LYS A 178 13.26 -5.00 0.87
C LYS A 178 13.68 -4.11 2.03
N SER A 179 14.26 -4.71 3.08
CA SER A 179 14.81 -3.98 4.22
C SER A 179 16.31 -4.30 4.36
N HIS A 180 17.00 -3.66 5.31
CA HIS A 180 18.41 -3.95 5.53
C HIS A 180 18.59 -5.34 6.16
N SER A 181 17.63 -5.76 6.99
CA SER A 181 17.67 -7.04 7.69
C SER A 181 17.23 -8.25 6.85
N GLY A 182 16.69 -8.02 5.65
CA GLY A 182 16.42 -9.04 4.65
C GLY A 182 15.24 -8.71 3.73
N ASP A 183 14.99 -9.62 2.80
CA ASP A 183 13.93 -9.48 1.81
C ASP A 183 12.81 -10.50 2.06
N SER A 184 11.58 -10.13 1.73
CA SER A 184 10.47 -11.09 1.64
C SER A 184 9.55 -10.76 0.46
N GLU A 185 8.85 -11.77 -0.05
CA GLU A 185 8.05 -11.62 -1.25
C GLU A 185 6.62 -12.13 -1.05
N THR A 186 5.69 -11.56 -1.82
CA THR A 186 4.30 -12.01 -1.94
C THR A 186 3.81 -11.75 -3.36
N MET A 187 2.71 -12.38 -3.75
CA MET A 187 1.98 -12.02 -4.96
C MET A 187 1.03 -10.85 -4.71
N TYR A 188 0.62 -10.16 -5.76
CA TYR A 188 -0.61 -9.38 -5.79
C TYR A 188 -1.65 -10.04 -6.69
N THR A 189 -2.90 -9.63 -6.53
CA THR A 189 -3.98 -9.99 -7.44
C THR A 189 -4.86 -8.77 -7.70
N SER A 190 -5.89 -8.92 -8.53
CA SER A 190 -6.70 -7.80 -9.00
C SER A 190 -8.18 -8.13 -9.11
N LYS A 191 -9.00 -7.08 -9.18
CA LYS A 191 -10.43 -7.15 -9.50
C LYS A 191 -10.88 -5.88 -10.22
N LYS A 192 -12.08 -5.95 -10.80
CA LYS A 192 -12.78 -4.75 -11.26
C LYS A 192 -13.03 -3.81 -10.08
N ALA A 193 -12.69 -2.54 -10.28
CA ALA A 193 -12.93 -1.50 -9.29
C ALA A 193 -14.45 -1.30 -9.07
N PRO A 194 -14.89 -0.96 -7.85
CA PRO A 194 -16.31 -0.68 -7.59
C PRO A 194 -16.84 0.44 -8.49
N GLY A 195 -18.06 0.27 -9.03
CA GLY A 195 -18.70 1.28 -9.87
C GLY A 195 -18.30 1.31 -11.34
N GLN A 196 -17.54 0.31 -11.79
CA GLN A 196 -17.16 0.14 -13.19
C GLN A 196 -17.95 -0.99 -13.84
#